data_AF-A0A5B7A9R8-F1
#
_entry.id   AF-A0A5B7A9R8-F1
#
_cell.length_a   1.000
_cell.length_b   1.000
_cell.length_c   1.000
_cell.angle_alpha   90.00
_cell.angle_beta   90.00
_cell.angle_gamma   90.00
#
_symmetry.space_group_name_H-M   'P 1'
#
loop_
_entity.id
_entity.type
_entity.pdbx_description
1 polymer ?
#
loop_
_entity_poly.entity_id
_entity_poly.type
_entity_poly.pdbx_seq_one_letter_code
_entity_poly.pdbx_strand_id
1 'polypeptide(L)'
;MLNALKNKLQDLTGKHSEVLENLSPKVRKRVEVLRGIQSQHDELEAKFFEERAALEAKYQILYQPLYTKRYEIVNGTVEVEGVTNEAATDHGEGKTAEEKGVPDFWLNAMKNNEVLSEEISERDEGALKFLKDIKWCRVDNPKGFKLVFYFDTNPYFK
;
A
#
# COMPACT_ATOMS: atom_id res chain seq x y z
N MET A 1 0.46 -27.48 -3.45
CA MET A 1 -0.52 -26.45 -3.86
C MET A 1 -0.63 -26.29 -5.38
N LEU A 2 0.50 -26.22 -6.12
CA LEU A 2 0.54 -26.11 -7.60
C LEU A 2 -0.26 -27.22 -8.34
N ASN A 3 -0.15 -28.48 -7.89
CA ASN A 3 -0.85 -29.62 -8.51
C ASN A 3 -2.38 -29.58 -8.33
N ALA A 4 -2.87 -29.06 -7.21
CA ALA A 4 -4.32 -28.92 -6.98
C ALA A 4 -4.92 -27.82 -7.86
N LEU A 5 -4.16 -26.75 -8.10
CA LEU A 5 -4.54 -25.68 -9.03
C LEU A 5 -4.54 -26.18 -10.48
N LYS A 6 -3.51 -26.96 -10.86
CA LYS A 6 -3.40 -27.58 -12.20
C LYS A 6 -4.55 -28.54 -12.49
N ASN A 7 -4.92 -29.39 -11.53
CA ASN A 7 -6.02 -30.33 -11.69
C ASN A 7 -7.38 -29.62 -11.79
N LYS A 8 -7.61 -28.56 -11.00
CA LYS A 8 -8.82 -27.74 -11.12
C LYS A 8 -8.90 -27.02 -12.46
N LEU A 9 -7.79 -26.46 -12.96
CA LEU A 9 -7.74 -25.85 -14.29
C LEU A 9 -8.04 -26.87 -15.40
N GLN A 10 -7.50 -28.08 -15.31
CA GLN A 10 -7.78 -29.15 -16.27
C GLN A 10 -9.26 -29.57 -16.25
N ASP A 11 -9.86 -29.70 -15.06
CA ASP A 11 -11.28 -30.02 -14.90
C ASP A 11 -12.20 -28.91 -15.46
N LEU A 12 -11.88 -27.65 -15.19
CA LEU A 12 -12.60 -26.49 -15.75
C LEU A 12 -12.49 -26.45 -17.29
N THR A 13 -11.29 -26.64 -17.83
CA THR A 13 -11.06 -26.59 -19.28
C THR A 13 -11.78 -27.73 -20.01
N GLY A 14 -11.82 -28.93 -19.41
CA GLY A 14 -12.56 -30.08 -19.93
C GLY A 14 -14.07 -29.83 -19.99
N LYS A 15 -14.66 -29.31 -18.92
CA LYS A 15 -16.11 -28.99 -18.84
C LYS A 15 -16.52 -27.91 -19.84
N HIS A 16 -15.69 -26.89 -20.05
CA HIS A 16 -15.98 -25.85 -21.05
C HIS A 16 -15.93 -26.37 -22.49
N SER A 17 -15.06 -27.33 -22.79
CA SER A 17 -14.99 -27.96 -24.11
C SER A 17 -16.21 -28.82 -24.41
N GLU A 18 -16.66 -29.63 -23.44
CA GLU A 18 -17.81 -30.53 -23.58
C GLU A 18 -19.13 -29.76 -23.83
N VAL A 19 -19.31 -28.62 -23.16
CA VAL A 19 -20.48 -27.75 -23.38
C VAL A 19 -20.51 -27.19 -24.80
N LEU A 20 -19.36 -26.79 -25.37
CA LEU A 20 -19.28 -26.25 -26.74
C LEU A 20 -19.47 -27.32 -27.82
N GLU A 21 -19.01 -28.54 -27.55
CA GLU A 21 -19.15 -29.70 -28.44
C GLU A 21 -20.64 -30.06 -28.64
N ASN A 22 -21.45 -29.94 -27.59
CA ASN A 22 -22.89 -30.26 -27.60
C ASN A 22 -23.79 -29.18 -28.22
N LEU A 23 -23.25 -28.03 -28.63
CA LEU A 23 -24.02 -26.96 -29.26
C LEU A 23 -24.25 -27.23 -30.76
N SER A 24 -25.43 -26.85 -31.26
CA SER A 24 -25.70 -26.88 -32.70
C SER A 24 -24.75 -25.93 -33.46
N PRO A 25 -24.47 -26.19 -34.75
CA PRO A 25 -23.55 -25.36 -35.54
C PRO A 25 -23.91 -23.86 -35.54
N LYS A 26 -25.21 -23.55 -35.58
CA LYS A 26 -25.71 -22.17 -35.54
C LYS A 26 -25.42 -21.48 -34.21
N VAL A 27 -25.56 -22.20 -33.10
CA VAL A 27 -25.27 -21.65 -31.76
C VAL A 27 -23.77 -21.53 -31.55
N ARG A 28 -22.97 -22.51 -31.98
CA ARG A 28 -21.50 -22.45 -31.94
C ARG A 28 -20.97 -21.21 -32.69
N LYS A 29 -21.53 -20.91 -33.87
CA LYS A 29 -21.15 -19.72 -34.63
C LYS A 29 -21.44 -18.41 -33.88
N ARG A 30 -22.54 -18.34 -33.13
CA ARG A 30 -22.84 -17.18 -32.28
C ARG A 30 -21.83 -17.03 -31.14
N VAL A 31 -21.43 -18.14 -30.51
CA VAL A 31 -20.41 -18.13 -29.45
C VAL A 31 -19.05 -17.67 -29.99
N GLU A 32 -18.66 -18.07 -31.21
CA GLU A 32 -17.44 -17.55 -31.86
C GLU A 32 -17.47 -16.02 -32.00
N VAL A 33 -18.61 -15.46 -32.43
CA VAL A 33 -18.77 -14.00 -32.53
C VAL A 33 -18.66 -13.34 -31.15
N LEU A 34 -19.30 -13.92 -30.13
CA LEU A 34 -19.20 -13.42 -28.74
C LEU A 34 -17.77 -13.45 -28.20
N ARG A 35 -16.98 -14.49 -28.52
CA ARG A 35 -15.55 -14.54 -28.18
C ARG A 35 -14.75 -13.43 -28.86
N GLY A 36 -15.10 -13.09 -30.10
CA GLY A 36 -14.52 -11.94 -30.79
C GLY A 36 -14.80 -10.62 -30.07
N ILE A 37 -16.04 -10.41 -29.64
CA ILE A 37 -16.44 -9.23 -28.85
C ILE A 37 -15.69 -9.19 -27.50
N GLN A 38 -15.57 -10.33 -26.81
CA GLN A 38 -14.80 -10.40 -25.56
C GLN A 38 -13.33 -10.03 -25.79
N SER A 39 -12.73 -10.49 -26.90
CA SER A 39 -11.35 -10.13 -27.23
C SER A 39 -11.18 -8.62 -27.44
N GLN A 40 -12.13 -7.96 -28.11
CA GLN A 40 -12.14 -6.51 -28.26
C GLN A 40 -12.29 -5.78 -26.92
N HIS A 41 -13.11 -6.31 -26.01
CA HIS A 41 -13.23 -5.77 -24.66
C HIS A 41 -11.91 -5.89 -23.90
N ASP A 42 -11.25 -7.05 -23.95
CA ASP A 42 -9.98 -7.31 -23.26
C ASP A 42 -8.87 -6.37 -23.77
N GLU A 43 -8.87 -6.04 -25.08
CA GLU A 43 -7.96 -5.04 -25.65
C GLU A 43 -8.20 -3.63 -25.10
N LEU A 44 -9.46 -3.24 -24.87
CA LEU A 44 -9.80 -1.95 -24.26
C LEU A 44 -9.43 -1.93 -22.77
N GLU A 45 -9.68 -3.02 -22.06
CA GLU A 45 -9.32 -3.17 -20.65
C GLU A 45 -7.80 -3.10 -20.45
N ALA A 46 -7.01 -3.69 -21.36
CA ALA A 46 -5.56 -3.57 -21.33
C ALA A 46 -5.09 -2.10 -21.41
N LYS A 47 -5.70 -1.31 -22.32
CA LYS A 47 -5.42 0.14 -22.43
C LYS A 47 -5.83 0.90 -21.18
N PHE A 48 -7.00 0.59 -20.62
CA PHE A 48 -7.44 1.19 -19.35
C PHE A 48 -6.45 0.95 -18.22
N PHE A 49 -5.92 -0.27 -18.10
CA PHE A 49 -4.92 -0.57 -17.07
C PHE A 49 -3.58 0.14 -17.30
N GLU A 50 -3.17 0.32 -18.54
CA GLU A 50 -1.98 1.10 -18.91
C GLU A 50 -2.14 2.58 -18.53
N GLU A 51 -3.26 3.20 -18.93
CA GLU A 51 -3.58 4.60 -18.59
C GLU A 51 -3.71 4.81 -17.08
N ARG A 52 -4.36 3.88 -16.37
CA ARG A 52 -4.47 3.91 -14.91
C ARG A 52 -3.10 3.84 -14.26
N ALA A 53 -2.21 2.96 -14.72
CA ALA A 53 -0.87 2.83 -14.18
C ALA A 53 -0.04 4.11 -14.39
N ALA A 54 -0.14 4.73 -15.57
CA ALA A 54 0.51 6.02 -15.85
C ALA A 54 -0.04 7.14 -14.96
N LEU A 55 -1.36 7.18 -14.73
CA LEU A 55 -2.00 8.14 -13.84
C LEU A 55 -1.53 7.98 -12.39
N GLU A 56 -1.52 6.75 -11.89
CA GLU A 56 -1.04 6.44 -10.54
C GLU A 56 0.43 6.83 -10.36
N ALA A 57 1.29 6.55 -11.35
CA ALA A 57 2.69 6.96 -11.34
C ALA A 57 2.86 8.50 -11.31
N LYS A 58 2.06 9.23 -12.10
CA LYS A 58 2.04 10.70 -12.08
C LYS A 58 1.72 11.24 -10.69
N TYR A 59 0.63 10.76 -10.08
CA TYR A 59 0.21 11.26 -8.77
C TYR A 59 1.16 10.83 -7.66
N GLN A 60 1.81 9.66 -7.77
CA GLN A 60 2.85 9.26 -6.83
C GLN A 60 3.99 10.28 -6.75
N ILE A 61 4.43 10.81 -7.89
CA ILE A 61 5.45 11.86 -7.95
C ILE A 61 4.93 13.16 -7.31
N LEU A 62 3.68 13.55 -7.59
CA LEU A 62 3.07 14.75 -7.03
C LEU A 62 2.88 14.68 -5.51
N TYR A 63 2.71 13.47 -4.94
CA TYR A 63 2.61 13.27 -3.49
C TYR A 63 3.97 13.24 -2.80
N GLN A 64 5.08 12.93 -3.50
CA GLN A 64 6.40 12.84 -2.86
C GLN A 64 6.79 14.10 -2.08
N PRO A 65 6.64 15.34 -2.61
CA PRO A 65 6.96 16.55 -1.85
C PRO A 65 6.12 16.69 -0.57
N LEU A 66 4.86 16.27 -0.59
CA LEU A 66 3.98 16.32 0.59
C LEU A 66 4.44 15.34 1.67
N TYR A 67 4.86 14.13 1.26
CA TYR A 67 5.39 13.14 2.20
C TYR A 67 6.75 13.53 2.75
N THR A 68 7.63 14.12 1.93
CA THR A 68 8.88 14.71 2.40
C THR A 68 8.62 15.82 3.42
N LYS A 69 7.71 16.75 3.13
CA LYS A 69 7.35 17.82 4.08
C LYS A 69 6.78 17.26 5.39
N ARG A 70 5.90 16.24 5.32
CA ARG A 70 5.38 15.56 6.51
C ARG A 70 6.52 14.93 7.31
N TYR A 71 7.45 14.24 6.65
CA TYR A 71 8.62 13.66 7.30
C TYR A 71 9.44 14.72 8.02
N GLU A 72 9.71 15.86 7.38
CA GLU A 72 10.49 16.95 7.97
C GLU A 72 9.83 17.52 9.22
N ILE A 73 8.51 17.72 9.19
CA ILE A 73 7.73 18.22 10.32
C ILE A 73 7.69 17.20 11.45
N VAL A 74 7.33 15.94 11.15
CA VAL A 74 7.23 14.86 12.15
C VAL A 74 8.55 14.66 12.88
N ASN A 75 9.66 14.83 12.17
CA ASN A 75 11.00 14.62 12.74
C ASN A 75 11.70 15.90 13.20
N GLY A 76 11.03 17.06 13.13
CA GLY A 76 11.57 18.34 13.61
C GLY A 76 12.81 18.80 12.85
N THR A 77 12.95 18.45 11.57
CA THR A 77 14.10 18.90 10.75
C THR A 77 13.86 20.28 10.14
N VAL A 78 12.62 20.78 10.19
CA VAL A 78 12.21 22.10 9.73
C VAL A 78 11.28 22.71 10.78
N GLU A 79 11.53 23.97 11.13
CA GLU A 79 10.64 24.75 11.98
C GLU A 79 9.39 25.18 11.18
N VAL A 80 8.21 25.00 11.78
CA VAL A 80 6.94 25.35 11.13
C VAL A 80 6.56 26.79 11.49
N GLU A 81 6.21 27.58 10.48
CA GLU A 81 5.72 28.96 10.69
C GLU A 81 4.49 28.97 11.60
N GLY A 82 4.53 29.78 12.67
CA GLY A 82 3.44 29.89 13.65
C GLY A 82 3.63 29.10 14.94
N VAL A 83 4.73 28.34 15.09
CA VAL A 83 5.15 27.81 16.40
C VAL A 83 5.74 28.96 17.21
N THR A 84 4.91 29.66 17.98
CA THR A 84 5.38 30.57 19.03
C THR A 84 5.72 29.75 20.27
N ASN A 85 6.84 30.07 20.92
CA ASN A 85 7.28 29.44 22.19
C ASN A 85 6.36 29.85 23.36
N GLU A 86 5.07 29.50 23.32
CA GLU A 86 4.08 29.83 24.34
C GLU A 86 3.73 28.65 25.26
N ALA A 87 4.66 27.71 25.45
CA ALA A 87 4.50 26.62 26.41
C ALA A 87 5.78 26.45 27.27
N ALA A 88 6.18 27.51 27.97
CA ALA A 88 7.12 27.42 29.07
C ALA A 88 6.44 27.91 30.36
N THR A 89 5.35 27.26 30.76
CA THR A 89 4.82 27.36 32.13
C THR A 89 4.57 25.95 32.67
N ASP A 90 5.54 25.53 33.49
CA ASP A 90 5.38 24.76 34.73
C ASP A 90 4.98 23.27 34.65
N HIS A 91 5.97 22.38 34.68
CA HIS A 91 6.23 21.49 35.84
C HIS A 91 7.40 20.52 35.59
N GLY A 92 8.36 20.49 36.52
CA GLY A 92 9.14 19.29 36.84
C GLY A 92 10.53 19.16 36.22
N GLU A 93 11.53 19.07 37.10
CA GLU A 93 12.95 18.89 36.80
C GLU A 93 13.23 17.66 35.91
N GLY A 94 13.85 17.91 34.74
CA GLY A 94 14.38 16.85 33.90
C GLY A 94 14.68 17.33 32.49
N LYS A 95 15.80 18.07 32.31
CA LYS A 95 16.43 18.47 31.03
C LYS A 95 15.58 18.12 29.78
N THR A 96 14.62 18.97 29.46
CA THR A 96 13.87 18.89 28.21
C THR A 96 14.86 19.19 27.08
N ALA A 97 15.32 18.12 26.43
CA ALA A 97 15.78 18.26 25.05
C ALA A 97 14.65 19.00 24.31
N GLU A 98 14.99 20.06 23.58
CA GLU A 98 14.05 20.76 22.69
C GLU A 98 13.12 19.71 22.03
N GLU A 99 11.81 19.84 22.20
CA GLU A 99 10.83 18.94 21.61
C GLU A 99 10.89 19.10 20.09
N LYS A 100 11.80 18.36 19.45
CA LYS A 100 11.98 18.38 18.01
C LYS A 100 10.96 17.45 17.36
N GLY A 101 10.03 18.04 16.61
CA GLY A 101 9.05 17.32 15.82
C GLY A 101 7.82 16.88 16.60
N VAL A 102 7.21 15.77 16.19
CA VAL A 102 5.99 15.22 16.81
C VAL A 102 6.31 13.86 17.43
N PRO A 103 6.46 13.76 18.76
CA PRO A 103 6.78 12.51 19.44
C PRO A 103 5.77 11.40 19.16
N ASP A 104 6.27 10.17 19.01
CA ASP A 104 5.49 8.94 18.82
C ASP A 104 4.43 9.01 17.69
N PHE A 105 4.61 9.91 16.71
CA PHE A 105 3.61 10.22 15.69
C PHE A 105 3.07 8.97 15.00
N TRP A 106 3.96 8.08 14.52
CA TRP A 106 3.56 6.89 13.79
C TRP A 106 2.94 5.81 14.68
N LEU A 107 3.45 5.62 15.90
CA LEU A 107 2.84 4.73 16.87
C LEU A 107 1.40 5.16 17.17
N ASN A 108 1.20 6.45 17.47
CA ASN A 108 -0.12 7.01 17.73
C ASN A 108 -1.03 6.91 16.50
N ALA A 109 -0.52 7.20 15.30
CA ALA A 109 -1.28 7.08 14.07
C ALA A 109 -1.74 5.63 13.80
N MET A 110 -0.89 4.63 14.03
CA MET A 110 -1.23 3.22 13.84
C MET A 110 -2.17 2.69 14.93
N LYS A 111 -2.02 3.13 16.19
CA LYS A 111 -2.95 2.76 17.27
C LYS A 111 -4.34 3.36 17.10
N ASN A 112 -4.47 4.47 16.37
CA ASN A 112 -5.76 5.07 16.01
C ASN A 112 -6.41 4.42 14.77
N ASN A 113 -5.75 3.44 14.15
CA ASN A 113 -6.33 2.66 13.06
C ASN A 113 -6.90 1.35 13.60
N GLU A 114 -8.18 1.07 13.32
CA GLU A 114 -8.88 -0.11 13.85
C GLU A 114 -8.13 -1.42 13.59
N VAL A 115 -7.73 -1.66 12.34
CA VAL A 115 -7.06 -2.92 11.95
C VAL A 115 -5.66 -3.03 12.52
N LEU A 116 -4.86 -1.95 12.47
CA LEU A 116 -3.47 -2.02 12.95
C LEU A 116 -3.39 -2.06 14.49
N SER A 117 -4.34 -1.45 15.19
CA SER A 117 -4.34 -1.42 16.66
C SER A 117 -4.44 -2.81 17.28
N GLU A 118 -5.18 -3.74 16.65
CA GLU A 118 -5.33 -5.12 17.11
C GLU A 118 -4.04 -5.93 16.95
N GLU A 119 -3.19 -5.53 16.01
CA GLU A 119 -1.92 -6.21 15.69
C GLU A 119 -0.73 -5.65 16.48
N ILE A 120 -0.87 -4.49 17.14
CA ILE A 120 0.21 -3.85 17.92
C ILE A 120 0.08 -4.23 19.39
N SER A 121 1.02 -5.04 19.89
CA SER A 121 1.09 -5.38 21.30
C SER A 121 1.96 -4.39 22.09
N GLU A 122 1.85 -4.41 23.43
CA GLU A 122 2.67 -3.57 24.33
C GLU A 122 4.18 -3.74 24.10
N ARG A 123 4.62 -4.92 23.65
CA ARG A 123 6.03 -5.20 23.35
C ARG A 123 6.53 -4.51 22.08
N ASP A 124 5.63 -4.24 21.14
CA ASP A 124 5.95 -3.63 19.85
C ASP A 124 6.06 -2.11 19.98
N GLU A 125 5.29 -1.50 20.89
CA GLU A 125 5.26 -0.05 21.11
C GLU A 125 6.67 0.52 21.31
N GLY A 126 7.49 -0.16 22.12
CA GLY A 126 8.86 0.26 22.39
C GLY A 126 9.72 0.46 21.14
N ALA A 127 9.58 -0.41 20.15
CA ALA A 127 10.28 -0.28 18.86
C ALA A 127 9.63 0.76 17.95
N LEU A 128 8.29 0.83 17.94
CA LEU A 128 7.52 1.76 17.11
C LEU A 128 7.71 3.23 17.48
N LYS A 129 8.15 3.54 18.72
CA LYS A 129 8.59 4.90 19.10
C LYS A 129 9.79 5.41 18.29
N PHE A 130 10.60 4.51 17.73
CA PHE A 130 11.73 4.86 16.88
C PHE A 130 11.36 4.97 15.40
N LEU A 131 10.08 4.78 15.02
CA LEU A 131 9.64 4.85 13.64
C LEU A 131 9.55 6.30 13.16
N LYS A 132 10.33 6.64 12.13
CA LYS A 132 10.48 7.99 11.56
C LYS A 132 9.61 8.24 10.34
N ASP A 133 9.42 7.20 9.54
CA ASP A 133 8.63 7.28 8.32
C ASP A 133 8.11 5.92 7.88
N ILE A 134 6.99 5.94 7.17
CA ILE A 134 6.49 4.82 6.39
C ILE A 134 6.33 5.31 4.96
N LYS A 135 7.10 4.72 4.05
CA LYS A 135 6.98 4.96 2.60
C LYS A 135 6.42 3.74 1.91
N TRP A 136 5.87 3.96 0.72
CA TRP A 136 5.47 2.86 -0.14
C TRP A 136 5.90 3.10 -1.58
N CYS A 137 6.18 2.02 -2.29
CA CYS A 137 6.46 2.05 -3.73
C CYS A 137 5.81 0.86 -4.43
N ARG A 138 5.55 1.03 -5.73
CA ARG A 138 5.13 -0.09 -6.58
C ARG A 138 6.31 -0.97 -6.93
N VAL A 139 6.03 -2.26 -7.06
CA VAL A 139 6.97 -3.28 -7.52
C VAL A 139 6.37 -3.87 -8.78
N ASP A 140 7.13 -3.86 -9.88
CA ASP A 140 6.62 -4.31 -11.18
C ASP A 140 6.77 -5.82 -11.40
N ASN A 141 7.68 -6.48 -10.67
CA ASN A 141 7.95 -7.90 -10.84
C ASN A 141 8.35 -8.64 -9.54
N PRO A 142 7.44 -9.42 -8.92
CA PRO A 142 6.01 -9.56 -9.25
C PRO A 142 5.25 -8.24 -9.03
N LYS A 143 4.17 -8.03 -9.78
CA LYS A 143 3.30 -6.85 -9.61
C LYS A 143 2.79 -6.79 -8.17
N GLY A 144 3.05 -5.68 -7.49
CA GLY A 144 2.62 -5.45 -6.12
C GLY A 144 3.06 -4.09 -5.60
N PHE A 145 3.09 -3.97 -4.29
CA PHE A 145 3.62 -2.79 -3.60
C PHE A 145 4.49 -3.23 -2.43
N LYS A 146 5.42 -2.37 -2.05
CA LYS A 146 6.30 -2.54 -0.88
C LYS A 146 6.04 -1.38 0.07
N LEU A 147 5.84 -1.70 1.34
CA LEU A 147 5.93 -0.74 2.44
C LEU A 147 7.37 -0.77 2.98
N VAL A 148 7.92 0.40 3.29
CA VAL A 148 9.26 0.57 3.86
C VAL A 148 9.14 1.40 5.13
N PHE A 149 9.52 0.79 6.24
CA PHE A 149 9.51 1.41 7.56
C PHE A 149 10.93 1.88 7.90
N TYR A 150 11.07 3.15 8.25
CA TYR A 150 12.36 3.78 8.55
C TYR A 150 12.45 4.03 10.05
N PHE A 151 13.38 3.34 10.71
CA PHE A 151 13.60 3.48 12.15
C PHE A 151 14.91 4.21 12.43
N ASP A 152 14.93 5.01 13.49
CA ASP A 152 16.18 5.45 14.11
C ASP A 152 16.91 4.25 14.74
N THR A 153 18.21 4.45 15.04
CA THR A 153 18.99 3.46 15.81
C THR A 153 18.29 3.17 17.13
N ASN A 154 18.03 1.90 17.41
CA ASN A 154 17.19 1.48 18.52
C ASN A 154 17.72 0.17 19.13
N PRO A 155 17.32 -0.17 20.38
CA PRO A 155 17.83 -1.36 21.07
C PRO A 155 17.16 -2.67 20.65
N TYR A 156 16.17 -2.65 19.75
CA TYR A 156 15.37 -3.83 19.40
C TYR A 156 15.93 -4.59 18.20
N PHE A 157 16.47 -3.87 17.20
CA PHE A 157 17.04 -4.45 15.99
C PHE A 157 18.13 -3.56 15.38
N LYS A 158 18.92 -4.13 14.47
CA LYS A 158 20.01 -3.46 13.75
C LYS A 158 19.58 -3.04 12.36
#